data_AF-A0A7W9AYF2-F1
#
_entry.id   AF-A0A7W9AYF2-F1
#
_cell.length_a   1.000
_cell.length_b   1.000
_cell.length_c   1.000
_cell.angle_alpha   90.00
_cell.angle_beta   90.00
_cell.angle_gamma   90.00
#
_symmetry.space_group_name_H-M   'P 1'
#
loop_
_entity.id
_entity.type
_entity.pdbx_description
1 polymer ?
#
loop_
_entity_poly.entity_id
_entity_poly.type
_entity_poly.pdbx_seq_one_letter_code
_entity_poly.pdbx_strand_id
1 'polypeptide(L)' 'MTKILPMLLVLLMGLHIVKPLGLPGLKRRGDFWKIAVIAILVMTLAVGYHLHEG' A
#
# COMPACT_ATOMS: atom_id res chain seq x y z
N MET A 1 -9.90 -4.13 15.99
CA MET A 1 -8.78 -3.16 15.91
C MET A 1 -7.78 -3.44 14.78
N THR A 2 -8.10 -4.29 13.79
CA THR A 2 -7.20 -4.69 12.68
C THR A 2 -7.65 -4.22 11.29
N LYS A 3 -8.81 -3.55 11.18
CA LYS A 3 -9.42 -3.19 9.90
C LYS A 3 -9.00 -1.82 9.36
N ILE A 4 -8.30 -1.01 10.16
CA ILE A 4 -7.90 0.35 9.79
C ILE A 4 -6.94 0.34 8.60
N LEU A 5 -5.94 -0.53 8.63
CA LEU A 5 -4.95 -0.65 7.55
C LEU A 5 -5.57 -1.05 6.19
N PRO A 6 -6.38 -2.12 6.09
CA PRO A 6 -7.01 -2.47 4.81
C PRO A 6 -8.01 -1.41 4.35
N MET A 7 -8.72 -0.73 5.26
CA MET A 7 -9.61 0.39 4.89
C MET A 7 -8.83 1.58 4.31
N LEU A 8 -7.71 1.97 4.94
CA LEU A 8 -6.84 3.05 4.44
C LEU A 8 -6.23 2.70 3.07
N LEU A 9 -5.85 1.44 2.86
CA LEU A 9 -5.32 0.96 1.58
C LEU A 9 -6.34 1.12 0.45
N VAL A 10 -7.57 0.66 0.66
CA VAL A 10 -8.65 0.80 -0.32
C VAL A 10 -8.96 2.28 -0.57
N LEU A 11 -8.96 3.11 0.48
CA LEU A 11 -9.17 4.56 0.35
C LEU A 11 -8.08 5.22 -0.50
N LEU A 12 -6.80 4.91 -0.25
CA LEU A 12 -5.66 5.41 -1.01
C LEU A 12 -5.70 4.96 -2.48
N MET A 13 -6.03 3.70 -2.72
CA MET A 13 -6.21 3.15 -4.08
C MET A 13 -7.37 3.84 -4.80
N GLY A 14 -8.50 4.04 -4.13
CA GLY A 14 -9.66 4.76 -4.67
C GLY A 14 -9.32 6.22 -5.00
N LEU A 15 -8.60 6.90 -4.11
CA LEU A 15 -8.14 8.28 -4.33
C LEU A 15 -7.19 8.35 -5.54
N HIS A 16 -6.32 7.36 -5.71
CA HIS A 16 -5.42 7.25 -6.86
C HIS A 16 -6.16 7.03 -8.19
N ILE A 17 -7.27 6.31 -8.17
CA ILE A 17 -8.14 6.12 -9.34
C ILE A 17 -8.78 7.45 -9.74
N VAL A 18 -9.24 8.27 -8.78
CA VAL A 18 -9.86 9.59 -9.05
C VAL A 18 -8.83 10.60 -9.53
N LYS A 19 -7.70 10.71 -8.84
CA LYS A 19 -6.60 11.61 -9.19
C LYS A 19 -5.27 10.88 -8.99
N PRO A 20 -4.47 10.66 -10.06
CA PRO A 20 -3.17 10.06 -9.91
C PRO A 20 -2.31 10.95 -9.01
N LEU A 21 -1.68 10.35 -8.01
CA LEU A 21 -0.85 11.01 -7.00
C LEU A 21 0.42 11.66 -7.58
N GLY A 22 0.78 11.35 -8.83
CA GLY A 22 1.89 12.01 -9.54
C GLY A 22 3.29 11.60 -9.07
N LEU A 23 3.38 10.65 -8.14
CA LEU A 23 4.65 10.12 -7.63
C LEU A 23 5.40 9.33 -8.73
N PRO A 24 6.74 9.27 -8.70
CA PRO A 24 7.51 8.45 -9.62
C PRO A 24 7.10 6.97 -9.45
N GLY A 25 6.45 6.41 -10.48
CA GLY A 25 5.87 5.07 -10.46
C GLY A 25 4.34 5.02 -10.26
N LEU A 26 3.70 6.09 -9.82
CA LEU A 26 2.25 6.25 -9.62
C LEU A 26 1.73 7.43 -10.47
N LYS A 27 2.06 7.39 -11.77
CA LYS A 27 1.75 8.47 -12.72
C LYS A 27 0.46 8.22 -13.49
N ARG A 28 0.10 6.95 -13.70
CA ARG A 28 -1.09 6.54 -14.44
C ARG A 28 -2.14 6.01 -13.46
N ARG A 29 -3.42 6.21 -13.74
CA ARG A 29 -4.52 5.64 -12.92
C ARG A 29 -4.41 4.13 -12.78
N GLY A 30 -3.91 3.46 -13.82
CA GLY A 30 -3.63 2.02 -13.82
C GLY A 30 -2.49 1.59 -12.90
N ASP A 31 -1.76 2.51 -12.27
CA ASP A 31 -0.69 2.19 -11.30
C ASP A 31 -1.22 2.00 -9.87
N PHE A 32 -2.53 2.12 -9.63
CA PHE A 32 -3.14 2.02 -8.30
C PHE A 32 -2.78 0.71 -7.56
N TRP A 33 -2.61 -0.39 -8.30
CA TRP A 33 -2.22 -1.70 -7.75
C TRP A 33 -0.85 -1.68 -7.05
N LYS A 34 0.05 -0.78 -7.45
CA LYS A 34 1.37 -0.66 -6.84
C LYS A 34 1.29 -0.25 -5.37
N ILE A 35 0.22 0.46 -4.96
CA ILE A 35 -0.04 0.80 -3.57
C ILE A 35 -0.22 -0.49 -2.73
N ALA A 36 -0.98 -1.46 -3.24
CA ALA A 36 -1.17 -2.74 -2.57
C ALA A 36 0.12 -3.56 -2.51
N VAL A 37 0.89 -3.59 -3.60
CA VAL A 37 2.18 -4.30 -3.63
C VAL A 37 3.16 -3.73 -2.62
N ILE A 38 3.28 -2.40 -2.55
CA ILE A 38 4.14 -1.73 -1.56
C ILE A 38 3.68 -2.08 -0.14
N ALA A 39 2.39 -2.04 0.14
CA ALA A 39 1.89 -2.37 1.47
C ALA A 39 2.16 -3.83 1.84
N ILE A 40 1.99 -4.78 0.91
CA ILE A 40 2.34 -6.19 1.14
C ILE A 40 3.84 -6.31 1.43
N LEU A 41 4.69 -5.66 0.64
CA LEU A 41 6.15 -5.69 0.84
C LEU A 41 6.53 -5.18 2.23
N VAL A 42 6.00 -4.02 2.63
CA VAL A 42 6.25 -3.42 3.96
C VAL A 42 5.78 -4.35 5.07
N MET A 43 4.60 -4.96 4.93
CA MET A 43 4.05 -5.89 5.93
C MET A 43 4.91 -7.15 6.05
N THR A 44 5.35 -7.72 4.92
CA THR A 44 6.25 -8.89 4.92
C THR A 44 7.57 -8.56 5.61
N LEU A 45 8.15 -7.39 5.33
CA LEU A 45 9.36 -6.94 6.00
C LEU A 45 9.15 -6.72 7.50
N ALA A 46 8.04 -6.08 7.90
CA ALA A 46 7.72 -5.85 9.30
C ALA A 46 7.56 -7.18 10.07
N VAL A 47 6.86 -8.15 9.49
CA VAL A 47 6.71 -9.49 10.09
C VAL A 47 8.04 -10.22 10.11
N GLY A 48 8.79 -10.22 9.01
CA GLY A 48 10.10 -10.87 8.93
C GLY A 48 11.10 -10.29 9.94
N TYR A 49 11.09 -8.97 10.12
CA TYR A 49 11.89 -8.29 11.13
C TYR A 49 11.50 -8.73 12.54
N HIS A 50 10.20 -8.77 12.84
CA HIS A 50 9.71 -9.24 14.14
C HIS A 50 10.10 -10.70 14.42
N LEU A 51 10.09 -11.57 13.40
CA LEU A 51 10.53 -12.97 13.53
C LEU A 51 12.04 -13.11 13.70
N HIS A 52 12.83 -12.14 13.26
CA HIS A 52 14.29 -12.14 13.42
C HIS A 52 14.72 -11.72 14.83
N GLU A 53 13.96 -10.84 15.47
CA GLU A 53 14.22 -10.36 16.84
C GLU A 53 13.63 -11.24 17.95
N GLY A 54 12.76 -12.20 17.60
CA GLY A 54 12.00 -13.03 18.53
C GLY A 54 12.65 -14.35 18.93
#